data_AF-A0A9X4P4T4-F1
#
_entry.id   AF-A0A9X4P4T4-F1
#
_cell.length_a   1.000
_cell.length_b   1.000
_cell.length_c   1.000
_cell.angle_alpha   90.00
_cell.angle_beta   90.00
_cell.angle_gamma   90.00
#
_symmetry.space_group_name_H-M   'P 1'
#
loop_
_entity.id
_entity.type
_entity.pdbx_description
1 polymer ?
#
loop_
_entity_poly.entity_id
_entity_poly.type
_entity_poly.pdbx_seq_one_letter_code
_entity_poly.pdbx_strand_id
1 'polypeptide(L)'
;MKHIQTKNSQGLTTQQRRVPGPRAAALLLLSLCASLLLGGCMAPAYIATELEKSGNDKALKGGMAVLRQHIQTLQDKGDPLGDYFYALGNSDGWIKDVSDPQAITALFEKAAAKGSMDAKILLALQKASSDPKPGELDTSHGPSGNLKAWEAGLAELLPLLQQQCYARRLVIGGPVLGDARPRVRYYSVAYYVWPEFRDGYYRLNPDGTRTLLKDAKRQKLWEDIHRKCDRPQNEWLDTLYQNG
;
A
#
# COMPACT_ATOMS: atom_id res chain seq x y z
N MET A 1 -15.74 37.41 67.80
CA MET A 1 -16.38 37.48 69.14
C MET A 1 -17.25 36.24 69.35
N LYS A 2 -17.23 35.66 70.56
CA LYS A 2 -18.17 34.67 71.14
C LYS A 2 -18.39 33.30 70.44
N HIS A 3 -18.51 32.26 71.28
CA HIS A 3 -18.91 30.87 70.97
C HIS A 3 -20.45 30.73 70.76
N ILE A 4 -21.03 29.58 70.37
CA ILE A 4 -21.40 28.39 71.20
C ILE A 4 -21.80 27.25 70.21
N GLN A 5 -21.13 26.08 70.22
CA GLN A 5 -21.56 24.73 70.75
C GLN A 5 -22.94 24.19 70.28
N THR A 6 -23.22 22.89 70.05
CA THR A 6 -22.52 21.57 69.92
C THR A 6 -23.48 20.58 69.13
N LYS A 7 -23.35 19.25 68.93
CA LYS A 7 -22.57 18.12 69.50
C LYS A 7 -22.49 16.88 68.55
N ASN A 8 -21.96 15.77 69.08
CA ASN A 8 -21.75 14.36 68.65
C ASN A 8 -22.92 13.65 67.88
N SER A 9 -22.84 12.41 67.31
CA SER A 9 -21.97 11.21 67.52
C SER A 9 -21.86 10.39 66.19
N GLN A 10 -20.72 9.88 65.72
CA GLN A 10 -19.92 8.69 66.12
C GLN A 10 -20.58 7.29 65.97
N GLY A 11 -19.87 6.36 65.29
CA GLY A 11 -20.14 4.90 65.28
C GLY A 11 -19.43 4.11 64.16
N LEU A 12 -18.41 3.28 64.50
CA LEU A 12 -17.81 2.26 63.62
C LEU A 12 -18.15 0.86 64.15
N THR A 13 -18.35 -0.14 63.27
CA THR A 13 -17.93 -1.54 63.56
C THR A 13 -17.78 -2.48 62.35
N THR A 14 -16.58 -3.07 62.27
CA THR A 14 -16.13 -4.42 61.87
C THR A 14 -17.04 -5.47 61.18
N GLN A 15 -16.38 -6.26 60.32
CA GLN A 15 -16.78 -7.50 59.60
C GLN A 15 -17.69 -8.53 60.33
N GLN A 16 -18.41 -9.33 59.52
CA GLN A 16 -18.52 -10.79 59.74
C GLN A 16 -18.75 -11.59 58.44
N ARG A 17 -18.28 -12.85 58.38
CA ARG A 17 -18.53 -13.81 57.27
C ARG A 17 -19.84 -14.58 57.48
N ARG A 18 -20.56 -14.95 56.40
CA ARG A 18 -21.37 -16.19 56.32
C ARG A 18 -21.76 -16.56 54.88
N VAL A 19 -21.82 -17.87 54.61
CA VAL A 19 -22.18 -18.62 53.39
C VAL A 19 -22.59 -20.04 53.89
N PRO A 20 -23.48 -20.85 53.25
CA PRO A 20 -24.26 -20.68 52.02
C PRO A 20 -25.80 -20.76 52.21
N GLY A 21 -26.57 -20.58 51.12
CA GLY A 21 -28.00 -20.91 50.99
C GLY A 21 -28.42 -20.97 49.50
N PRO A 22 -29.31 -21.87 49.03
CA PRO A 22 -29.33 -22.26 47.60
C PRO A 22 -30.57 -21.83 46.78
N ARG A 23 -30.47 -22.06 45.45
CA ARG A 23 -31.52 -22.11 44.39
C ARG A 23 -31.89 -20.82 43.62
N ALA A 24 -31.07 -20.49 42.61
CA ALA A 24 -31.49 -20.18 41.22
C ALA A 24 -30.21 -20.24 40.33
N ALA A 25 -30.03 -21.11 39.34
CA ALA A 25 -30.93 -21.61 38.29
C ALA A 25 -31.27 -20.59 37.18
N ALA A 26 -30.34 -19.69 36.85
CA ALA A 26 -30.40 -18.85 35.65
C ALA A 26 -28.98 -18.54 35.12
N LEU A 27 -28.33 -19.53 34.49
CA LEU A 27 -27.00 -19.37 33.88
C LEU A 27 -27.13 -18.68 32.51
N LEU A 28 -27.35 -17.36 32.54
CA LEU A 28 -27.56 -16.55 31.35
C LEU A 28 -26.26 -16.37 30.55
N LEU A 29 -26.32 -16.83 29.30
CA LEU A 29 -25.24 -16.77 28.29
C LEU A 29 -25.01 -15.32 27.83
N LEU A 30 -24.22 -14.54 28.58
CA LEU A 30 -23.91 -13.14 28.28
C LEU A 30 -22.41 -12.79 28.52
N SER A 31 -21.51 -13.57 27.92
CA SER A 31 -20.05 -13.29 27.99
C SER A 31 -19.27 -13.71 26.72
N LEU A 32 -19.87 -13.55 25.54
CA LEU A 32 -19.24 -13.87 24.24
C LEU A 32 -19.70 -12.88 23.15
N CYS A 33 -19.20 -11.63 23.20
CA CYS A 33 -19.16 -10.68 22.08
C CYS A 33 -18.41 -9.38 22.46
N ALA A 34 -17.13 -9.47 22.83
CA ALA A 34 -16.31 -8.30 23.21
C ALA A 34 -14.85 -8.36 22.71
N SER A 35 -14.55 -9.19 21.70
CA SER A 35 -13.17 -9.56 21.32
C SER A 35 -12.90 -9.51 19.81
N LEU A 36 -13.62 -8.66 19.07
CA LEU A 36 -13.57 -8.58 17.58
C LEU A 36 -13.41 -7.16 17.02
N LEU A 37 -12.77 -6.25 17.77
CA LEU A 37 -12.49 -4.86 17.33
C LEU A 37 -11.02 -4.43 17.51
N LEU A 38 -10.10 -5.39 17.61
CA LEU A 38 -8.65 -5.14 17.63
C LEU A 38 -7.91 -6.11 16.69
N GLY A 39 -8.08 -5.91 15.38
CA GLY A 39 -7.34 -6.65 14.36
C GLY A 39 -7.51 -6.05 12.96
N GLY A 40 -6.40 -5.75 12.29
CA GLY A 40 -6.37 -5.50 10.84
C GLY A 40 -6.88 -4.14 10.36
N CYS A 41 -6.35 -3.02 10.87
CA CYS A 41 -6.33 -1.79 10.06
C CYS A 41 -5.24 -1.91 8.99
N MET A 42 -5.56 -1.50 7.75
CA MET A 42 -4.67 -1.45 6.58
C MET A 42 -4.15 -2.80 6.05
N ALA A 43 -4.95 -3.43 5.19
CA ALA A 43 -4.46 -4.22 4.06
C ALA A 43 -4.88 -3.49 2.76
N PRO A 44 -4.09 -3.56 1.67
CA PRO A 44 -4.13 -2.53 0.62
C PRO A 44 -5.36 -2.61 -0.30
N ALA A 45 -5.81 -1.45 -0.75
CA ALA A 45 -6.85 -1.32 -1.76
C ALA A 45 -6.26 -1.40 -3.17
N TYR A 46 -6.65 -2.43 -3.96
CA TYR A 46 -7.43 -2.20 -5.20
C TYR A 46 -7.98 -3.47 -5.92
N ILE A 47 -8.02 -4.66 -5.31
CA ILE A 47 -8.82 -5.79 -5.87
C ILE A 47 -9.64 -6.51 -4.79
N ALA A 48 -10.64 -5.83 -4.22
CA ALA A 48 -11.89 -6.42 -3.69
C ALA A 48 -12.77 -5.37 -2.99
N THR A 49 -13.80 -4.86 -3.67
CA THR A 49 -15.07 -4.45 -3.04
C THR A 49 -16.18 -4.51 -4.09
N GLU A 50 -17.39 -4.88 -3.69
CA GLU A 50 -18.59 -5.02 -4.53
C GLU A 50 -18.49 -6.03 -5.70
N LEU A 51 -18.34 -7.31 -5.32
CA LEU A 51 -18.62 -8.45 -6.19
C LEU A 51 -20.15 -8.67 -6.35
N GLU A 52 -20.77 -8.10 -7.37
CA GLU A 52 -22.02 -8.67 -7.90
C GLU A 52 -21.74 -9.99 -8.63
N LYS A 53 -22.21 -11.09 -8.03
CA LYS A 53 -21.76 -12.46 -8.31
C LYS A 53 -22.38 -13.06 -9.59
N SER A 54 -21.80 -12.74 -10.75
CA SER A 54 -21.61 -13.70 -11.87
C SER A 54 -21.04 -13.02 -13.12
N GLY A 55 -21.62 -11.89 -13.52
CA GLY A 55 -21.19 -11.13 -14.71
C GLY A 55 -19.77 -10.59 -14.58
N ASN A 56 -19.49 -9.89 -13.47
CA ASN A 56 -18.18 -9.28 -13.21
C ASN A 56 -17.06 -10.33 -13.13
N ASP A 57 -17.33 -11.53 -12.59
CA ASP A 57 -16.39 -12.64 -12.54
C ASP A 57 -15.91 -13.09 -13.93
N LYS A 58 -16.84 -13.17 -14.90
CA LYS A 58 -16.51 -13.54 -16.29
C LYS A 58 -15.74 -12.43 -16.99
N ALA A 59 -16.16 -11.17 -16.81
CA ALA A 59 -15.49 -10.01 -17.38
C ALA A 59 -14.06 -9.85 -16.83
N LEU A 60 -13.88 -9.97 -15.51
CA LEU A 60 -12.59 -9.94 -14.83
C LEU A 60 -11.65 -11.05 -15.33
N LYS A 61 -12.13 -12.30 -15.41
CA LYS A 61 -11.34 -13.43 -15.94
C LYS A 61 -10.95 -13.22 -17.41
N GLY A 62 -11.84 -12.67 -18.23
CA GLY A 62 -11.55 -12.28 -19.61
C GLY A 62 -10.48 -11.19 -19.70
N GLY A 63 -10.60 -10.12 -18.90
CA GLY A 63 -9.59 -9.07 -18.79
C GLY A 63 -8.23 -9.61 -18.35
N MET A 64 -8.18 -10.49 -17.35
CA MET A 64 -6.94 -11.12 -16.88
C MET A 64 -6.28 -11.99 -17.96
N ALA A 65 -7.07 -12.68 -18.79
CA ALA A 65 -6.55 -13.44 -19.93
C ALA A 65 -5.91 -12.52 -20.98
N VAL A 66 -6.55 -11.38 -21.31
CA VAL A 66 -5.96 -10.36 -22.21
C VAL A 66 -4.70 -9.75 -21.61
N LEU A 67 -4.64 -9.50 -20.29
CA LEU A 67 -3.41 -9.03 -19.63
C LEU A 67 -2.27 -10.05 -19.73
N ARG A 68 -2.54 -11.36 -19.55
CA ARG A 68 -1.54 -12.44 -19.76
C ARG A 68 -1.11 -12.54 -21.22
N GLN A 69 -2.04 -12.45 -22.18
CA GLN A 69 -1.75 -12.45 -23.61
C GLN A 69 -0.86 -11.26 -24.01
N HIS A 70 -1.11 -10.09 -23.42
CA HIS A 70 -0.28 -8.90 -23.63
C HIS A 70 1.15 -9.07 -23.10
N ILE A 71 1.31 -9.59 -21.88
CA ILE A 71 2.62 -9.96 -21.31
C ILE A 71 3.37 -10.91 -22.26
N GLN A 72 2.74 -12.01 -22.68
CA GLN A 72 3.35 -12.99 -23.57
C GLN A 72 3.75 -12.36 -24.92
N THR A 73 2.86 -11.57 -25.54
CA THR A 73 3.11 -10.87 -26.81
C THR A 73 4.35 -9.96 -26.75
N LEU A 74 4.60 -9.33 -25.59
CA LEU A 74 5.78 -8.51 -25.36
C LEU A 74 7.03 -9.36 -25.16
N GLN A 75 6.95 -10.44 -24.37
CA GLN A 75 8.06 -11.36 -24.14
C GLN A 75 8.52 -12.07 -25.42
N ASP A 76 7.59 -12.50 -26.27
CA ASP A 76 7.87 -13.14 -27.57
C ASP A 76 8.57 -12.19 -28.55
N LYS A 77 8.30 -10.88 -28.45
CA LYS A 77 8.98 -9.82 -29.21
C LYS A 77 10.31 -9.38 -28.59
N GLY A 78 10.69 -9.93 -27.43
CA GLY A 78 11.88 -9.52 -26.68
C GLY A 78 11.75 -8.17 -25.95
N ASP A 79 10.55 -7.59 -25.88
CA ASP A 79 10.32 -6.29 -25.23
C ASP A 79 10.51 -6.41 -23.70
N PRO A 80 11.39 -5.59 -23.06
CA PRO A 80 11.58 -5.58 -21.62
C PRO A 80 10.31 -5.31 -20.79
N LEU A 81 9.26 -4.73 -21.39
CA LEU A 81 7.96 -4.53 -20.75
C LEU A 81 7.23 -5.84 -20.46
N GLY A 82 7.48 -6.90 -21.23
CA GLY A 82 6.90 -8.22 -20.97
C GLY A 82 7.38 -8.80 -19.64
N ASP A 83 8.70 -8.86 -19.45
CA ASP A 83 9.30 -9.31 -18.18
C ASP A 83 8.94 -8.36 -17.01
N TYR A 84 8.81 -7.05 -17.27
CA TYR A 84 8.38 -6.07 -16.26
C TYR A 84 6.94 -6.27 -15.80
N PHE A 85 5.98 -6.39 -16.72
CA PHE A 85 4.58 -6.60 -16.37
C PHE A 85 4.35 -7.98 -15.75
N TYR A 86 5.16 -8.98 -16.11
CA TYR A 86 5.21 -10.26 -15.40
C TYR A 86 5.69 -10.10 -13.96
N ALA A 87 6.78 -9.36 -13.72
CA ALA A 87 7.28 -9.09 -12.36
C ALA A 87 6.24 -8.33 -11.51
N LEU A 88 5.64 -7.28 -12.09
CA LEU A 88 4.61 -6.48 -11.45
C LEU A 88 3.35 -7.29 -11.15
N GLY A 89 2.87 -8.11 -12.08
CA GLY A 89 1.70 -8.96 -11.83
C GLY A 89 1.90 -9.97 -10.69
N ASN A 90 3.13 -10.46 -10.47
CA ASN A 90 3.47 -11.32 -9.32
C ASN A 90 3.52 -10.50 -8.02
N SER A 91 4.07 -9.28 -8.06
CA SER A 91 4.03 -8.37 -6.91
C SER A 91 2.59 -8.02 -6.51
N ASP A 92 1.73 -7.74 -7.48
CA ASP A 92 0.29 -7.47 -7.31
C ASP A 92 -0.51 -8.72 -6.87
N GLY A 93 0.08 -9.92 -6.94
CA GLY A 93 -0.55 -11.18 -6.53
C GLY A 93 -1.71 -11.66 -7.40
N TRP A 94 -1.97 -11.04 -8.56
CA TRP A 94 -2.94 -11.53 -9.54
C TRP A 94 -2.30 -12.54 -10.52
N ILE A 95 -0.99 -12.44 -10.74
CA ILE A 95 -0.13 -13.57 -11.12
C ILE A 95 0.34 -14.23 -9.82
N LYS A 96 0.42 -15.56 -9.79
CA LYS A 96 0.75 -16.35 -8.59
C LYS A 96 1.83 -17.40 -8.86
N ASP A 97 2.67 -17.08 -9.83
CA ASP A 97 3.67 -17.95 -10.41
C ASP A 97 4.96 -17.89 -9.54
N VAL A 98 5.20 -16.75 -8.89
CA VAL A 98 6.23 -16.48 -7.89
C VAL A 98 5.61 -15.65 -6.75
N SER A 99 5.86 -16.04 -5.49
CA SER A 99 5.30 -15.38 -4.30
C SER A 99 6.33 -14.87 -3.29
N ASP A 100 7.58 -15.31 -3.38
CA ASP A 100 8.65 -14.86 -2.49
C ASP A 100 9.11 -13.42 -2.85
N PRO A 101 9.26 -12.49 -1.89
CA PRO A 101 9.61 -11.10 -2.18
C PRO A 101 10.99 -10.92 -2.83
N GLN A 102 11.98 -11.76 -2.52
CA GLN A 102 13.32 -11.68 -3.11
C GLN A 102 13.29 -12.21 -4.55
N ALA A 103 12.57 -13.32 -4.78
CA ALA A 103 12.34 -13.84 -6.12
C ALA A 103 11.52 -12.87 -7.01
N ILE A 104 10.53 -12.17 -6.46
CA ILE A 104 9.81 -11.09 -7.15
C ILE A 104 10.76 -9.93 -7.47
N THR A 105 11.61 -9.52 -6.53
CA THR A 105 12.62 -8.48 -6.77
C THR A 105 13.56 -8.87 -7.91
N ALA A 106 14.02 -10.12 -7.96
CA ALA A 106 14.86 -10.64 -9.05
C ALA A 106 14.17 -10.63 -10.44
N LEU A 107 12.84 -10.75 -10.51
CA LEU A 107 12.10 -10.56 -11.77
C LEU A 107 12.18 -9.10 -12.25
N PHE A 108 12.10 -8.12 -11.35
CA PHE A 108 12.31 -6.71 -11.69
C PHE A 108 13.76 -6.43 -12.08
N GLU A 109 14.75 -7.00 -11.37
CA GLU A 109 16.16 -6.86 -11.74
C GLU A 109 16.44 -7.38 -13.15
N LYS A 110 15.88 -8.55 -13.50
CA LYS A 110 15.95 -9.12 -14.85
C LYS A 110 15.33 -8.20 -15.91
N ALA A 111 14.16 -7.61 -15.63
CA ALA A 111 13.50 -6.66 -16.53
C ALA A 111 14.29 -5.35 -16.68
N ALA A 112 14.89 -4.86 -15.58
CA ALA A 112 15.73 -3.67 -15.56
C ALA A 112 17.04 -3.89 -16.34
N ALA A 113 17.67 -5.06 -16.19
CA ALA A 113 18.86 -5.47 -16.95
C ALA A 113 18.59 -5.60 -18.45
N LYS A 114 17.40 -6.10 -18.85
CA LYS A 114 16.92 -6.05 -20.24
C LYS A 114 16.63 -4.64 -20.76
N GLY A 115 16.52 -3.64 -19.88
CA GLY A 115 16.40 -2.24 -20.26
C GLY A 115 15.18 -1.51 -19.69
N SER A 116 14.18 -2.21 -19.14
CA SER A 116 12.91 -1.63 -18.67
C SER A 116 13.14 -0.47 -17.70
N MET A 117 12.69 0.73 -18.07
CA MET A 117 12.81 1.93 -17.26
C MET A 117 11.89 1.85 -16.03
N ASP A 118 10.66 1.36 -16.23
CA ASP A 118 9.67 1.16 -15.18
C ASP A 118 10.16 0.18 -14.10
N ALA A 119 10.93 -0.84 -14.49
CA ALA A 119 11.57 -1.76 -13.54
C ALA A 119 12.65 -1.07 -12.71
N LYS A 120 13.54 -0.29 -13.35
CA LYS A 120 14.59 0.51 -12.66
C LYS A 120 13.98 1.49 -11.68
N ILE A 121 12.89 2.16 -12.08
CA ILE A 121 12.16 3.13 -11.26
C ILE A 121 11.58 2.46 -10.00
N LEU A 122 10.93 1.31 -10.13
CA LEU A 122 10.33 0.64 -8.98
C LEU A 122 11.36 -0.02 -8.05
N LEU A 123 12.51 -0.47 -8.57
CA LEU A 123 13.65 -0.90 -7.74
C LEU A 123 14.26 0.27 -6.94
N ALA A 124 14.45 1.43 -7.58
CA ALA A 124 14.94 2.63 -6.90
C ALA A 124 13.94 3.16 -5.84
N LEU A 125 12.64 3.04 -6.11
CA LEU A 125 11.59 3.35 -5.13
C LEU A 125 11.63 2.38 -3.93
N GLN A 126 11.62 1.06 -4.16
CA GLN A 126 11.73 0.03 -3.13
C GLN A 126 12.93 0.26 -2.21
N LYS A 127 14.08 0.61 -2.81
CA LYS A 127 15.30 0.92 -2.08
C LYS A 127 15.19 2.17 -1.20
N ALA A 128 14.41 3.17 -1.60
CA ALA A 128 14.16 4.34 -0.78
C ALA A 128 13.26 3.99 0.41
N SER A 129 12.10 3.38 0.14
CA SER A 129 11.06 3.06 1.10
C SER A 129 11.41 1.91 2.06
N SER A 130 12.37 1.06 1.67
CA SER A 130 12.64 -0.25 2.29
C SER A 130 11.47 -1.25 2.19
N ASP A 131 10.66 -1.14 1.13
CA ASP A 131 9.55 -2.07 0.87
C ASP A 131 10.05 -3.51 0.60
N PRO A 132 9.29 -4.56 0.98
CA PRO A 132 9.73 -5.94 0.83
C PRO A 132 9.93 -6.38 -0.64
N LYS A 133 9.27 -5.71 -1.60
CA LYS A 133 9.31 -5.97 -3.05
C LYS A 133 8.95 -4.70 -3.84
N PRO A 134 9.35 -4.56 -5.11
CA PRO A 134 8.90 -3.43 -5.95
C PRO A 134 7.42 -3.54 -6.35
N GLY A 135 6.75 -2.40 -6.57
CA GLY A 135 5.40 -2.34 -7.16
C GLY A 135 4.25 -2.11 -6.18
N GLU A 136 4.51 -2.13 -4.88
CA GLU A 136 3.66 -1.49 -3.88
C GLU A 136 3.59 0.01 -4.24
N LEU A 137 2.37 0.53 -4.43
CA LEU A 137 2.05 1.91 -4.89
C LEU A 137 0.63 2.30 -4.39
N ASP A 138 0.29 1.86 -3.19
CA ASP A 138 -1.01 1.97 -2.53
C ASP A 138 -0.95 2.86 -1.26
N THR A 139 0.25 3.25 -0.86
CA THR A 139 0.59 3.95 0.38
C THR A 139 1.57 5.09 0.11
N SER A 140 1.84 5.95 1.11
CA SER A 140 2.92 6.94 1.01
C SER A 140 4.25 6.26 1.33
N HIS A 141 5.24 6.41 0.46
CA HIS A 141 6.54 5.76 0.62
C HIS A 141 7.47 6.69 1.38
N GLY A 142 7.72 6.40 2.65
CA GLY A 142 8.65 7.15 3.52
C GLY A 142 9.87 6.33 3.92
N PRO A 143 10.80 6.88 4.73
CA PRO A 143 12.08 6.25 5.02
C PRO A 143 12.02 4.97 5.88
N SER A 144 10.84 4.55 6.38
CA SER A 144 10.64 3.35 7.21
C SER A 144 11.63 3.19 8.38
N GLY A 145 12.12 4.30 8.92
CA GLY A 145 13.18 4.36 9.95
C GLY A 145 14.62 4.29 9.42
N ASN A 146 14.83 3.83 8.18
CA ASN A 146 16.13 3.73 7.52
C ASN A 146 16.41 4.94 6.60
N LEU A 147 16.69 6.09 7.21
CA LEU A 147 17.00 7.33 6.48
C LEU A 147 18.19 7.18 5.51
N LYS A 148 19.14 6.27 5.76
CA LYS A 148 20.27 6.04 4.84
C LYS A 148 19.82 5.37 3.53
N ALA A 149 18.90 4.40 3.60
CA ALA A 149 18.33 3.78 2.41
C ALA A 149 17.45 4.76 1.63
N TRP A 150 16.62 5.54 2.34
CA TRP A 150 15.82 6.63 1.76
C TRP A 150 16.64 7.59 0.90
N GLU A 151 17.69 8.20 1.48
CA GLU A 151 18.56 9.14 0.75
C GLU A 151 19.23 8.49 -0.47
N ALA A 152 19.67 7.22 -0.36
CA ALA A 152 20.32 6.50 -1.46
C ALA A 152 19.34 6.12 -2.58
N GLY A 153 18.16 5.59 -2.24
CA GLY A 153 17.12 5.25 -3.21
C GLY A 153 16.57 6.49 -3.91
N LEU A 154 16.36 7.60 -3.19
CA LEU A 154 15.97 8.87 -3.82
C LEU A 154 17.03 9.45 -4.76
N ALA A 155 18.32 9.29 -4.44
CA ALA A 155 19.42 9.72 -5.31
C ALA A 155 19.47 8.90 -6.62
N GLU A 156 19.09 7.62 -6.59
CA GLU A 156 18.99 6.75 -7.76
C GLU A 156 17.66 6.95 -8.52
N LEU A 157 16.55 7.23 -7.82
CA LEU A 157 15.22 7.45 -8.40
C LEU A 157 15.11 8.78 -9.16
N LEU A 158 15.71 9.85 -8.64
CA LEU A 158 15.61 11.19 -9.23
C LEU A 158 16.07 11.27 -10.72
N PRO A 159 17.26 10.79 -11.12
CA PRO A 159 17.69 10.81 -12.52
C PRO A 159 16.88 9.86 -13.42
N LEU A 160 16.22 8.84 -12.86
CA LEU A 160 15.28 7.99 -13.61
C LEU A 160 13.97 8.73 -13.89
N LEU A 161 13.41 9.44 -12.89
CA LEU A 161 12.17 10.22 -13.10
C LEU A 161 12.36 11.46 -13.98
N GLN A 162 13.60 11.94 -14.15
CA GLN A 162 13.96 12.95 -15.14
C GLN A 162 13.91 12.41 -16.59
N GLN A 163 14.00 11.10 -16.79
CA GLN A 163 13.88 10.43 -18.09
C GLN A 163 12.46 9.90 -18.33
N GLN A 164 11.83 9.31 -17.31
CA GLN A 164 10.47 8.81 -17.34
C GLN A 164 9.82 9.01 -15.97
N CYS A 165 8.98 10.05 -15.83
CA CYS A 165 8.37 10.45 -14.56
C CYS A 165 7.30 9.49 -14.00
N TYR A 166 7.00 8.41 -14.74
CA TYR A 166 5.93 7.46 -14.45
C TYR A 166 6.40 6.00 -14.50
N ALA A 167 5.61 5.12 -13.88
CA ALA A 167 5.63 3.68 -14.09
C ALA A 167 4.28 3.22 -14.68
N ARG A 168 4.33 2.23 -15.58
CA ARG A 168 3.16 1.60 -16.20
C ARG A 168 2.61 0.48 -15.32
N ARG A 169 1.28 0.33 -15.26
CA ARG A 169 0.62 -0.79 -14.58
C ARG A 169 -0.51 -1.33 -15.44
N LEU A 170 -0.60 -2.66 -15.53
CA LEU A 170 -1.74 -3.33 -16.14
C LEU A 170 -2.90 -3.31 -15.15
N VAL A 171 -4.06 -2.84 -15.60
CA VAL A 171 -5.27 -2.79 -14.76
C VAL A 171 -6.49 -3.28 -15.55
N ILE A 172 -7.49 -3.72 -14.80
CA ILE A 172 -8.85 -3.99 -15.28
C ILE A 172 -9.76 -3.02 -14.54
N GLY A 173 -10.55 -2.23 -15.27
CA GLY A 173 -11.36 -1.16 -14.68
C GLY A 173 -11.15 0.19 -15.35
N GLY A 174 -12.25 0.81 -15.80
CA GLY A 174 -12.32 2.15 -16.39
C GLY A 174 -12.41 3.29 -15.35
N PRO A 175 -12.67 4.52 -15.80
CA PRO A 175 -13.11 5.63 -14.95
C PRO A 175 -14.64 5.60 -14.72
N VAL A 176 -15.37 4.76 -15.46
CA VAL A 176 -16.82 4.54 -15.35
C VAL A 176 -17.05 3.26 -14.56
N LEU A 177 -18.01 3.26 -13.63
CA LEU A 177 -18.43 2.05 -12.91
C LEU A 177 -18.90 0.98 -13.89
N GLY A 178 -18.42 -0.26 -13.74
CA GLY A 178 -18.74 -1.38 -14.62
C GLY A 178 -17.89 -1.51 -15.89
N ASP A 179 -17.03 -0.54 -16.24
CA ASP A 179 -16.09 -0.69 -17.36
C ASP A 179 -14.96 -1.67 -16.97
N ALA A 180 -15.18 -2.96 -17.20
CA ALA A 180 -14.24 -4.03 -16.84
C ALA A 180 -13.17 -4.31 -17.92
N ARG A 181 -12.79 -3.32 -18.74
CA ARG A 181 -11.81 -3.52 -19.82
C ARG A 181 -10.34 -3.49 -19.32
N PRO A 182 -9.47 -4.33 -19.91
CA PRO A 182 -8.03 -4.35 -19.63
C PRO A 182 -7.31 -3.18 -20.30
N ARG A 183 -6.35 -2.56 -19.60
CA ARG A 183 -5.57 -1.42 -20.12
C ARG A 183 -4.23 -1.23 -19.42
N VAL A 184 -3.33 -0.49 -20.08
CA VAL A 184 -2.16 0.14 -19.45
C VAL A 184 -2.56 1.45 -18.78
N ARG A 185 -2.08 1.70 -17.56
CA ARG A 185 -2.18 2.98 -16.84
C ARG A 185 -0.80 3.53 -16.47
N TYR A 186 -0.69 4.86 -16.37
CA TYR A 186 0.57 5.56 -16.07
C TYR A 186 0.48 6.27 -14.71
N TYR A 187 1.27 5.80 -13.75
CA TYR A 187 1.32 6.30 -12.38
C TYR A 187 2.57 7.17 -12.22
N SER A 188 2.39 8.46 -11.90
CA SER A 188 3.49 9.39 -11.67
C SER A 188 4.20 9.01 -10.36
N VAL A 189 5.41 8.46 -10.43
CA VAL A 189 6.06 7.87 -9.25
C VAL A 189 6.45 8.94 -8.22
N ALA A 190 6.73 10.17 -8.65
CA ALA A 190 6.96 11.29 -7.75
C ALA A 190 5.76 11.61 -6.83
N TYR A 191 4.53 11.25 -7.21
CA TYR A 191 3.32 11.37 -6.36
C TYR A 191 3.49 10.68 -5.01
N TYR A 192 4.22 9.57 -4.99
CA TYR A 192 4.41 8.69 -3.84
C TYR A 192 5.52 9.15 -2.89
N VAL A 193 6.31 10.17 -3.29
CA VAL A 193 7.50 10.66 -2.60
C VAL A 193 7.34 12.08 -2.06
N TRP A 194 6.67 12.99 -2.80
CA TRP A 194 6.50 14.38 -2.35
C TRP A 194 5.68 14.57 -1.04
N PRO A 195 4.69 13.72 -0.68
CA PRO A 195 3.90 13.91 0.54
C PRO A 195 4.76 13.81 1.82
N GLU A 196 5.76 12.93 1.84
CA GLU A 196 6.67 12.77 2.98
C GLU A 196 7.50 14.03 3.26
N PHE A 197 7.79 14.83 2.24
CA PHE A 197 8.48 16.12 2.41
C PHE A 197 7.54 17.25 2.85
N ARG A 198 6.24 17.15 2.52
CA ARG A 198 5.17 18.05 2.99
C ARG A 198 4.83 17.77 4.46
N ASP A 199 4.53 16.52 4.78
CA ASP A 199 3.99 16.08 6.08
C ASP A 199 5.11 15.85 7.09
N GLY A 200 6.26 15.37 6.61
CA GLY A 200 7.51 15.23 7.35
C GLY A 200 7.73 13.82 7.88
N TYR A 201 8.99 13.37 7.87
CA TYR A 201 9.42 12.07 8.38
C TYR A 201 10.25 12.21 9.66
N TYR A 202 10.20 11.21 10.53
CA TYR A 202 10.91 11.25 11.81
C TYR A 202 12.33 10.67 11.74
N ARG A 203 13.33 11.47 12.12
CA ARG A 203 14.68 11.01 12.44
C ARG A 203 14.79 10.71 13.94
N LEU A 204 15.32 9.54 14.30
CA LEU A 204 15.70 9.23 15.69
C LEU A 204 16.97 10.01 16.08
N ASN A 205 16.99 10.56 17.30
CA ASN A 205 18.12 11.28 17.88
C ASN A 205 18.90 10.37 18.87
N PRO A 206 20.16 10.68 19.21
CA PRO A 206 20.98 9.84 20.09
C PRO A 206 20.46 9.69 21.53
N ASP A 207 19.57 10.58 21.96
CA ASP A 207 18.88 10.56 23.26
C ASP A 207 17.57 9.74 23.26
N GLY A 208 17.24 9.10 22.13
CA GLY A 208 16.00 8.36 21.93
C GLY A 208 14.79 9.22 21.52
N THR A 209 14.92 10.55 21.47
CA THR A 209 13.85 11.43 20.98
C THR A 209 13.74 11.36 19.44
N ARG A 210 12.65 11.91 18.88
CA ARG A 210 12.42 11.92 17.41
C ARG A 210 12.23 13.34 16.91
N THR A 211 12.99 13.73 15.89
CA THR A 211 12.82 15.01 15.19
C THR A 211 11.97 14.81 13.94
N LEU A 212 10.87 15.55 13.80
CA LEU A 212 10.14 15.63 12.53
C LEU A 212 10.94 16.50 11.54
N LEU A 213 11.34 15.93 10.41
CA LEU A 213 12.06 16.63 9.35
C LEU A 213 11.12 16.93 8.19
N LYS A 214 11.05 18.20 7.80
CA LYS A 214 10.38 18.68 6.57
C LYS A 214 11.42 19.40 5.72
N ASP A 215 11.34 19.24 4.40
CA ASP A 215 12.19 19.95 3.44
C ASP A 215 11.31 20.50 2.32
N ALA A 216 10.96 21.79 2.42
CA ALA A 216 10.13 22.47 1.43
C ALA A 216 10.81 22.59 0.04
N LYS A 217 12.15 22.52 -0.04
CA LYS A 217 12.87 22.52 -1.33
C LYS A 217 12.72 21.17 -2.01
N ARG A 218 12.89 20.07 -1.27
CA ARG A 218 12.65 18.71 -1.78
C ARG A 218 11.17 18.45 -2.04
N GLN A 219 10.26 18.91 -1.19
CA GLN A 219 8.81 18.86 -1.46
C GLN A 219 8.54 19.48 -2.83
N LYS A 220 8.99 20.73 -3.05
CA LYS A 220 8.78 21.40 -4.33
C LYS A 220 9.43 20.66 -5.50
N LEU A 221 10.62 20.07 -5.34
CA LEU A 221 11.26 19.27 -6.39
C LEU A 221 10.39 18.07 -6.82
N TRP A 222 9.98 17.22 -5.88
CA TRP A 222 9.17 16.03 -6.19
C TRP A 222 7.74 16.39 -6.61
N GLU A 223 7.17 17.45 -6.04
CA GLU A 223 5.86 17.97 -6.43
C GLU A 223 5.88 18.59 -7.83
N ASP A 224 6.94 19.33 -8.21
CA ASP A 224 7.12 19.82 -9.58
C ASP A 224 7.29 18.66 -10.58
N ILE A 225 8.06 17.62 -10.25
CA ILE A 225 8.19 16.41 -11.10
C ILE A 225 6.82 15.75 -11.27
N HIS A 226 6.04 15.61 -10.20
CA HIS A 226 4.69 15.05 -10.28
C HIS A 226 3.75 15.90 -11.15
N ARG A 227 3.69 17.22 -10.92
CA ARG A 227 2.79 18.14 -11.61
C ARG A 227 3.14 18.35 -13.09
N LYS A 228 4.42 18.21 -13.44
CA LYS A 228 4.93 18.30 -14.83
C LYS A 228 5.05 16.93 -15.50
N CYS A 229 4.59 15.86 -14.85
CA CYS A 229 4.64 14.51 -15.40
C CYS A 229 3.59 14.32 -16.49
N ASP A 230 3.97 14.67 -17.72
CA ASP A 230 3.20 14.30 -18.90
C ASP A 230 3.16 12.76 -19.01
N ARG A 231 1.96 12.26 -19.30
CA ARG A 231 1.63 10.83 -19.22
C ARG A 231 0.74 10.48 -20.40
N PRO A 232 1.08 9.43 -21.18
CA PRO A 232 0.24 8.99 -22.28
C PRO A 232 -1.20 8.72 -21.84
N GLN A 233 -2.13 8.83 -22.80
CA GLN A 233 -3.49 8.34 -22.60
C GLN A 233 -3.47 6.82 -22.40
N ASN A 234 -4.44 6.30 -21.65
CA ASN A 234 -4.49 4.87 -21.31
C ASN A 234 -4.63 4.00 -22.57
N GLU A 235 -3.65 3.13 -22.82
CA GLU A 235 -3.70 2.14 -23.90
C GLU A 235 -4.71 1.04 -23.55
N TRP A 236 -5.82 0.95 -24.28
CA TRP A 236 -6.82 -0.12 -24.11
C TRP A 236 -6.36 -1.39 -24.81
N LEU A 237 -6.30 -2.50 -24.08
CA LEU A 237 -5.69 -3.74 -24.56
C LEU A 237 -6.71 -4.65 -25.25
N ASP A 238 -7.99 -4.57 -24.91
CA ASP A 238 -9.03 -5.36 -25.57
C ASP A 238 -9.11 -5.06 -27.08
N THR A 239 -8.95 -3.79 -27.47
CA THR A 239 -8.90 -3.39 -28.89
C THR A 239 -7.67 -3.87 -29.66
N LEU A 240 -6.60 -4.33 -28.98
CA LEU A 240 -5.39 -4.83 -29.65
C LEU A 240 -5.47 -6.31 -30.03
N TYR A 241 -6.31 -7.09 -29.34
CA TYR A 241 -6.38 -8.55 -29.46
C TYR A 241 -7.73 -9.06 -30.01
N GLN A 242 -8.64 -8.17 -30.42
CA GLN A 242 -9.94 -8.52 -31.03
C GLN A 242 -9.88 -8.92 -32.51
N ASN A 243 -8.73 -8.75 -33.18
CA ASN A 243 -8.53 -8.99 -34.62
C ASN A 243 -7.44 -10.04 -34.91
N GLY A 244 -7.22 -10.99 -34.00
CA GLY A 244 -6.21 -12.06 -34.11
C GLY A 244 -6.82 -13.46 -34.05
#